data_AF-A0A3M5FKN8-F1
#
_entry.id   AF-A0A3M5FKN8-F1
#
_cell.length_a   1.000
_cell.length_b   1.000
_cell.length_c   1.000
_cell.angle_alpha   90.00
_cell.angle_beta   90.00
_cell.angle_gamma   90.00
#
_symmetry.space_group_name_H-M   'P 1'
#
loop_
_entity.id
_entity.type
_entity.pdbx_description
1 polymer ?
#
loop_
_entity_poly.entity_id
_entity_poly.type
_entity_poly.pdbx_seq_one_letter_code
_entity_poly.pdbx_strand_id
1 'polypeptide(L)'
;MIGPFQPRVMIINAGEYKEKTRDQIRSSGYVIDTLEAALWAVWHTDNFKDAILLAANLADDADSVAATAGQIAGALYGVSGMPDEWVKKVAWSDHIQDLARQLFERAPG
;
A
#
# COMPACT_ATOMS: atom_id res chain seq x y z
N MET A 1 17.13 -0.83 -23.21
CA MET A 1 16.81 0.55 -23.62
C MET A 1 15.64 0.99 -22.75
N ILE A 2 15.87 1.80 -21.73
CA ILE A 2 14.81 2.29 -20.82
C ILE A 2 14.16 3.48 -21.53
N GLY A 3 12.87 3.37 -21.85
CA GLY A 3 12.11 4.47 -22.46
C GLY A 3 12.04 5.68 -21.50
N PRO A 4 11.72 6.89 -22.00
CA PRO A 4 11.61 8.07 -21.15
C PRO A 4 10.61 7.80 -20.02
N PHE A 5 10.97 8.20 -18.79
CA PHE A 5 10.07 8.10 -17.65
C PHE A 5 8.76 8.83 -17.98
N GLN A 6 7.65 8.09 -17.89
CA GLN A 6 6.31 8.63 -18.10
C GLN A 6 6.10 9.84 -17.16
N PRO A 7 5.58 10.99 -17.64
CA PRO A 7 5.44 12.21 -16.83
C PRO A 7 4.72 11.99 -15.48
N ARG A 8 3.74 11.08 -15.44
CA ARG A 8 3.02 10.73 -14.22
C ARG A 8 3.88 10.05 -13.15
N VAL A 9 4.90 9.29 -13.53
CA VAL A 9 5.83 8.67 -12.56
C VAL A 9 6.64 9.74 -11.85
N MET A 10 7.09 10.76 -12.58
CA MET A 10 7.85 11.88 -12.01
C MET A 10 7.01 12.70 -11.02
N ILE A 11 5.73 12.89 -11.33
CA ILE A 11 4.74 13.55 -10.47
C ILE A 11 4.60 12.82 -9.12
N ILE A 12 4.42 11.49 -9.16
CA ILE A 12 4.33 10.68 -7.94
C ILE A 12 5.65 10.74 -7.15
N ASN A 13 6.78 10.60 -7.84
CA ASN A 13 8.10 10.67 -7.21
C ASN A 13 8.36 12.03 -6.54
N ALA A 14 7.83 13.12 -7.10
CA ALA A 14 7.89 14.45 -6.52
C ALA A 14 6.98 14.63 -5.28
N GLY A 15 6.11 13.65 -4.99
CA GLY A 15 5.23 13.65 -3.82
C GLY A 15 3.94 14.43 -4.01
N GLU A 16 3.49 14.69 -5.24
CA GLU A 16 2.27 15.48 -5.48
C GLU A 16 1.01 14.85 -4.87
N TYR A 17 1.00 13.53 -4.65
CA TYR A 17 -0.08 12.85 -3.94
C TYR A 17 -0.33 13.41 -2.53
N LYS A 18 0.66 14.03 -1.89
CA LYS A 18 0.53 14.55 -0.52
C LYS A 18 -0.49 15.67 -0.36
N GLU A 19 -0.71 16.43 -1.42
CA GLU A 19 -1.61 17.59 -1.43
C GLU A 19 -2.93 17.31 -2.15
N LYS A 20 -3.13 16.07 -2.63
CA LYS A 20 -4.34 15.69 -3.36
C LYS A 20 -5.51 15.45 -2.42
N THR A 21 -6.68 15.88 -2.87
CA THR A 21 -7.97 15.53 -2.29
C THR A 21 -8.47 14.18 -2.84
N ARG A 22 -9.43 13.57 -2.15
CA ARG A 22 -9.93 12.23 -2.49
C ARG A 22 -10.49 12.13 -3.91
N ASP A 23 -11.18 13.15 -4.40
CA ASP A 23 -11.74 13.20 -5.76
C ASP A 23 -10.69 13.34 -6.87
N GLN A 24 -9.47 13.71 -6.51
CA GLN A 24 -8.32 13.78 -7.43
C GLN A 24 -7.55 12.46 -7.54
N ILE A 25 -7.84 11.50 -6.66
CA ILE A 25 -7.24 10.17 -6.66
C ILE A 25 -8.07 9.24 -7.55
N ARG A 26 -7.37 8.51 -8.40
CA ARG A 26 -7.96 7.47 -9.26
C ARG A 26 -7.53 6.11 -8.74
N SER A 27 -8.45 5.16 -8.76
CA SER A 27 -8.22 3.75 -8.40
C SER A 27 -8.55 2.83 -9.59
N SER A 28 -8.06 3.18 -10.77
CA SER A 28 -8.22 2.33 -11.96
C SER A 28 -7.26 1.14 -11.94
N GLY A 29 -7.45 0.17 -12.84
CA GLY A 29 -6.51 -0.94 -13.06
C GLY A 29 -5.14 -0.54 -13.65
N TYR A 30 -4.84 0.75 -13.79
CA TYR A 30 -3.54 1.23 -14.24
C TYR A 30 -2.58 1.35 -13.06
N VAL A 31 -1.43 0.67 -13.15
CA VAL A 31 -0.42 0.58 -12.07
C VAL A 31 0.00 1.94 -11.45
N ILE A 32 0.01 3.01 -12.24
CA ILE A 32 0.36 4.35 -11.75
C ILE A 32 -0.74 4.94 -10.87
N ASP A 33 -2.01 4.71 -11.22
CA ASP A 33 -3.14 5.13 -10.38
C ASP A 33 -3.14 4.33 -9.08
N THR A 34 -2.91 3.01 -9.14
CA THR A 34 -2.81 2.14 -7.95
C THR A 34 -1.71 2.59 -6.99
N LEU A 35 -0.51 2.87 -7.51
CA LEU A 35 0.62 3.32 -6.70
C LEU A 35 0.34 4.69 -6.06
N GLU A 36 -0.20 5.63 -6.82
CA GLU A 36 -0.55 6.96 -6.32
C GLU A 36 -1.60 6.89 -5.21
N ALA A 37 -2.66 6.11 -5.42
CA ALA A 37 -3.74 5.91 -4.45
C ALA A 37 -3.26 5.25 -3.15
N ALA A 38 -2.37 4.26 -3.25
CA ALA A 38 -1.80 3.59 -2.09
C ALA A 38 -0.91 4.54 -1.26
N LEU A 39 -0.02 5.29 -1.92
CA LEU A 39 0.82 6.30 -1.26
C LEU A 39 -0.03 7.41 -0.64
N TRP A 40 -1.06 7.88 -1.34
CA TRP A 40 -2.00 8.87 -0.84
C TRP A 40 -2.69 8.38 0.44
N ALA A 41 -3.21 7.14 0.44
CA ALA A 41 -3.93 6.60 1.59
C ALA A 41 -3.03 6.47 2.83
N VAL A 42 -1.80 5.97 2.66
CA VAL A 42 -0.83 5.86 3.75
C VAL A 42 -0.38 7.23 4.24
N TRP A 43 -0.18 8.20 3.35
CA TRP A 43 0.23 9.55 3.74
C TRP A 43 -0.83 10.31 4.54
N HIS A 44 -2.11 10.07 4.24
CA HIS A 44 -3.24 10.79 4.87
C HIS A 44 -3.82 10.06 6.10
N THR A 45 -3.12 9.06 6.64
CA THR A 45 -3.56 8.30 7.81
C THR A 45 -2.39 8.05 8.75
N ASP A 46 -2.69 7.86 10.04
CA ASP A 46 -1.68 7.73 11.09
C ASP A 46 -1.55 6.31 11.66
N ASN A 47 -2.26 5.34 11.07
CA ASN A 47 -2.20 3.93 11.49
C ASN A 47 -2.60 2.98 10.36
N PHE A 48 -2.22 1.70 10.51
CA PHE A 48 -2.46 0.66 9.51
C PHE A 48 -3.95 0.49 9.19
N LYS A 49 -4.81 0.48 10.22
CA LYS A 49 -6.24 0.22 10.06
C LYS A 49 -6.87 1.29 9.16
N ASP A 50 -6.62 2.56 9.47
CA ASP A 50 -7.19 3.67 8.72
C ASP A 50 -6.61 3.74 7.30
N ALA A 51 -5.33 3.44 7.11
CA ALA A 51 -4.71 3.37 5.79
C ALA A 51 -5.42 2.33 4.88
N ILE A 52 -5.64 1.11 5.41
CA ILE A 52 -6.33 0.05 4.68
C ILE A 52 -7.79 0.41 4.41
N LEU A 53 -8.51 0.94 5.40
CA LEU A 53 -9.91 1.34 5.20
C LEU A 53 -10.01 2.47 4.18
N LEU A 54 -9.12 3.45 4.23
CA LEU A 54 -9.11 4.56 3.28
C LEU A 54 -8.87 4.05 1.85
N ALA A 55 -7.86 3.19 1.68
CA ALA A 55 -7.51 2.55 0.42
C ALA A 55 -8.65 1.69 -0.14
N ALA A 56 -9.18 0.75 0.65
CA ALA A 56 -10.24 -0.17 0.23
C ALA A 56 -11.55 0.56 -0.12
N ASN A 57 -11.82 1.70 0.50
CA ASN A 57 -13.02 2.48 0.20
C ASN A 57 -12.89 3.37 -1.04
N LEU A 58 -11.74 3.43 -1.74
CA LEU A 58 -11.57 4.25 -2.97
C LEU A 58 -12.39 3.74 -4.17
N ALA A 59 -12.97 2.53 -4.08
CA ALA A 59 -13.76 1.87 -5.13
C ALA A 59 -12.94 1.53 -6.40
N ASP A 60 -13.61 1.01 -7.43
CA ASP A 60 -13.02 0.49 -8.69
C ASP A 60 -12.03 -0.66 -8.43
N ASP A 61 -10.72 -0.45 -8.55
CA ASP A 61 -9.67 -1.45 -8.26
C ASP A 61 -9.23 -1.43 -6.77
N ALA A 62 -10.21 -1.59 -5.89
CA ALA A 62 -10.03 -1.44 -4.44
C ALA A 62 -9.10 -2.50 -3.84
N ASP A 63 -9.07 -3.72 -4.38
CA ASP A 63 -8.22 -4.81 -3.92
C ASP A 63 -6.75 -4.54 -4.23
N SER A 64 -6.41 -4.09 -5.45
CA SER A 64 -5.02 -3.77 -5.81
C SER A 64 -4.47 -2.58 -5.03
N VAL A 65 -5.30 -1.54 -4.81
CA VAL A 65 -4.91 -0.38 -4.00
C VAL A 65 -4.72 -0.77 -2.54
N ALA A 66 -5.66 -1.53 -1.94
CA ALA A 66 -5.55 -1.97 -0.56
C ALA A 66 -4.37 -2.93 -0.33
N ALA A 67 -4.09 -3.83 -1.27
CA ALA A 67 -2.95 -4.74 -1.18
C ALA A 67 -1.60 -3.99 -1.26
N THR A 68 -1.52 -2.95 -2.11
CA THR A 68 -0.32 -2.11 -2.22
C THR A 68 -0.16 -1.22 -0.98
N ALA A 69 -1.24 -0.58 -0.52
CA ALA A 69 -1.24 0.20 0.72
C ALA A 69 -0.87 -0.66 1.93
N GLY A 70 -1.33 -1.91 1.99
CA GLY A 70 -1.00 -2.84 3.08
C GLY A 70 0.46 -3.25 3.14
N GLN A 71 1.16 -3.36 2.01
CA GLN A 71 2.61 -3.57 2.00
C GLN A 71 3.34 -2.36 2.58
N ILE A 72 2.97 -1.15 2.16
CA ILE A 72 3.61 0.10 2.59
C ILE A 72 3.32 0.37 4.08
N ALA A 73 2.05 0.37 4.48
CA ALA A 73 1.63 0.57 5.86
C ALA A 73 2.13 -0.55 6.78
N GLY A 74 2.15 -1.80 6.30
CA GLY A 74 2.66 -2.93 7.07
C GLY A 74 4.16 -2.83 7.35
N ALA A 75 4.95 -2.33 6.39
CA ALA A 75 6.36 -2.02 6.59
C ALA A 75 6.56 -0.83 7.56
N LEU A 76 5.67 0.17 7.53
CA LEU A 76 5.76 1.37 8.36
C LEU A 76 5.38 1.12 9.83
N TYR A 77 4.28 0.42 10.08
CA TYR A 77 3.72 0.21 11.42
C TYR A 77 4.06 -1.15 12.04
N GLY A 78 4.55 -2.08 11.23
CA GLY A 78 4.81 -3.47 11.63
C GLY A 78 3.53 -4.26 11.90
N VAL A 79 3.67 -5.58 12.06
CA VAL A 79 2.55 -6.48 12.40
C VAL A 79 1.92 -6.10 13.74
N SER A 80 2.71 -5.61 14.69
CA SER A 80 2.22 -5.11 15.99
C SER A 80 1.35 -3.86 15.90
N GLY A 81 1.40 -3.13 14.79
CA GLY A 81 0.55 -1.97 14.53
C GLY A 81 -0.77 -2.34 13.82
N MET A 82 -0.98 -3.62 13.48
CA MET A 82 -2.19 -4.09 12.80
C MET A 82 -3.27 -4.53 13.80
N PRO A 83 -4.57 -4.46 13.43
CA PRO A 83 -5.62 -5.06 14.25
C PRO A 83 -5.46 -6.59 14.36
N ASP A 84 -5.25 -7.10 15.57
CA ASP A 84 -5.11 -8.54 15.86
C ASP A 84 -6.21 -9.40 15.23
N GLU A 85 -7.44 -8.90 15.27
CA GLU A 85 -8.61 -9.57 14.71
C GLU A 85 -8.54 -9.73 13.19
N TRP A 86 -7.88 -8.80 12.48
CA TRP A 86 -7.67 -8.91 11.04
C TRP A 86 -6.58 -9.91 10.75
N VAL A 87 -5.44 -9.81 11.46
CA VAL A 87 -4.32 -10.75 11.31
C VAL A 87 -4.79 -12.19 11.53
N LYS A 88 -5.63 -12.45 12.54
CA LYS A 88 -6.16 -13.79 12.84
C LYS A 88 -7.19 -14.31 11.82
N LYS A 89 -7.85 -13.42 11.07
CA LYS A 89 -8.90 -13.79 10.08
C LYS A 89 -8.35 -14.03 8.68
N VAL A 90 -7.18 -13.49 8.36
CA VAL A 90 -6.54 -13.71 7.06
C VAL A 90 -6.22 -15.19 6.89
N ALA A 91 -6.66 -15.75 5.77
CA ALA A 91 -6.33 -17.12 5.42
C ALA A 91 -4.82 -17.31 5.36
N TRP A 92 -4.33 -18.38 5.99
CA TRP A 92 -2.91 -18.73 6.04
C TRP A 92 -2.02 -17.69 6.74
N SER A 93 -2.58 -16.90 7.66
CA SER A 93 -1.84 -15.86 8.39
C SER A 93 -0.51 -16.35 8.98
N ASP A 94 -0.53 -17.49 9.69
CA ASP A 94 0.68 -18.05 10.29
C ASP A 94 1.74 -18.42 9.24
N HIS A 95 1.31 -18.98 8.10
CA HIS A 95 2.21 -19.35 7.01
C HIS A 95 2.82 -18.12 6.32
N ILE A 96 2.02 -17.07 6.09
CA ILE A 96 2.49 -15.81 5.50
C ILE A 96 3.52 -15.14 6.41
N GLN A 97 3.26 -15.10 7.72
CA GLN A 97 4.19 -14.54 8.71
C GLN A 97 5.50 -15.34 8.77
N ASP A 98 5.41 -16.67 8.71
CA ASP A 98 6.58 -17.54 8.68
C ASP A 98 7.44 -17.32 7.42
N LEU A 99 6.80 -17.20 6.24
CA LEU A 99 7.49 -16.87 5.00
C LEU A 99 8.18 -15.50 5.08
N ALA A 100 7.51 -14.47 5.61
CA ALA A 100 8.09 -13.15 5.78
C ALA A 100 9.33 -13.19 6.69
N ARG A 101 9.26 -13.95 7.79
CA ARG A 101 10.39 -14.17 8.70
C ARG A 101 11.55 -14.89 8.00
N GLN A 102 11.28 -15.96 7.25
CA GLN A 102 12.32 -16.69 6.52
C GLN A 102 13.00 -15.82 5.45
N LEU A 103 12.25 -14.95 4.76
CA LEU A 103 12.80 -14.01 3.79
C LEU A 103 13.73 -13.00 4.48
N PHE A 104 13.32 -12.46 5.63
CA PHE A 104 14.16 -11.55 6.42
C PHE A 104 15.44 -12.22 6.90
N GLU A 105 15.35 -13.45 7.44
CA GLU A 105 16.50 -14.23 7.92
C GLU A 105 17.49 -14.61 6.80
N ARG A 106 17.01 -14.70 5.55
CA ARG A 106 17.83 -15.06 4.37
C ARG A 106 18.33 -13.86 3.57
N ALA A 107 18.00 -12.64 3.97
CA ALA A 107 18.45 -11.44 3.27
C ALA A 107 19.99 -11.39 3.24
N PRO A 108 20.63 -11.25 2.05
CA PRO A 108 22.07 -11.05 1.97
C PRO A 108 22.46 -9.77 2.72
N GLY A 109 23.49 -9.87 3.56
CA GLY A 109 24.09 -8.73 4.25
C GLY A 109 24.93 -7.84 3.33
#